data_AF-A0A2V8E826-F1
#
_entry.id   AF-A0A2V8E826-F1
#
_cell.length_a   1.000
_cell.length_b   1.000
_cell.length_c   1.000
_cell.angle_alpha   90.00
_cell.angle_beta   90.00
_cell.angle_gamma   90.00
#
_symmetry.space_group_name_H-M   'P 1'
#
loop_
_entity.id
_entity.type
_entity.pdbx_description
1 polymer ?
#
loop_
_entity_poly.entity_id
_entity_poly.type
_entity_poly.pdbx_seq_one_letter_code
_entity_poly.pdbx_strand_id
1 'polypeptide(L)'
;GELAVVLDGKWLTAGPGTYVYGPRHIPHGFKVVGTKSARMLLMCAPAGFERFVRDLSVPLDAVSGPPDVAQIVATAAKYNIDVLGPLPEQS
;
A
#
# COMPACT_ATOMS: atom_id res chain seq x y z
N GLY A 1 13.36 -2.95 8.65
CA GLY A 1 12.97 -4.08 7.79
C GLY A 1 13.24 -3.72 6.35
N GLU A 2 12.99 -4.67 5.47
CA GLU A 2 13.07 -4.51 4.02
C GLU A 2 11.66 -4.60 3.43
N LEU A 3 11.46 -3.92 2.31
CA LEU A 3 10.24 -4.02 1.51
C LEU A 3 10.57 -4.71 0.18
N ALA A 4 9.74 -5.65 -0.25
CA ALA A 4 9.67 -6.01 -1.66
C ALA A 4 8.62 -5.10 -2.29
N VAL A 5 9.04 -4.27 -3.25
CA VAL A 5 8.16 -3.34 -3.97
C VAL A 5 8.03 -3.83 -5.40
N VAL A 6 6.82 -3.80 -5.94
CA VAL A 6 6.53 -4.09 -7.34
C VAL A 6 6.09 -2.82 -8.04
N LEU A 7 6.67 -2.54 -9.20
CA LEU A 7 6.31 -1.45 -10.10
C LEU A 7 6.17 -2.04 -11.51
N ASP A 8 4.97 -2.00 -12.08
CA ASP A 8 4.71 -2.51 -13.43
C ASP A 8 5.25 -3.95 -13.65
N GLY A 9 4.98 -4.83 -12.68
CA GLY A 9 5.45 -6.22 -12.68
C GLY A 9 6.94 -6.43 -12.34
N LYS A 10 7.73 -5.36 -12.19
CA LYS A 10 9.16 -5.46 -11.83
C LYS A 10 9.34 -5.35 -10.32
N TRP A 11 10.05 -6.33 -9.76
CA TRP A 11 10.34 -6.40 -8.34
C TRP A 11 11.66 -5.72 -7.97
N LEU A 12 11.66 -5.00 -6.85
CA LEU A 12 12.84 -4.40 -6.24
C LEU A 12 12.82 -4.56 -4.73
N THR A 13 13.99 -4.78 -4.14
CA THR A 13 14.17 -4.79 -2.67
C THR A 13 14.55 -3.39 -2.21
N ALA A 14 13.78 -2.84 -1.27
CA ALA A 14 14.01 -1.52 -0.68
C ALA A 14 14.35 -1.63 0.81
N GLY A 15 15.61 -1.33 1.17
CA GLY A 15 16.10 -1.25 2.54
C GLY A 15 16.06 0.18 3.11
N PRO A 16 16.52 0.38 4.36
CA PRO A 16 16.59 1.71 4.99
C PRO A 16 17.31 2.74 4.10
N GLY A 17 16.74 3.95 3.99
CA GLY A 17 17.28 5.03 3.15
C GLY A 17 16.91 4.95 1.66
N THR A 18 16.27 3.87 1.21
CA THR A 18 15.80 3.75 -0.17
C THR A 18 14.59 4.65 -0.43
N TYR A 19 14.59 5.33 -1.57
CA TYR A 19 13.42 6.04 -2.10
C TYR A 19 12.85 5.27 -3.30
N VAL A 20 11.53 5.09 -3.32
CA VAL A 20 10.81 4.46 -4.44
C VAL A 20 9.69 5.39 -4.87
N TYR A 21 9.59 5.62 -6.17
CA TYR A 21 8.53 6.44 -6.78
C TYR A 21 7.54 5.56 -7.53
N GLY A 22 6.28 5.58 -7.10
CA GLY A 22 5.16 4.94 -7.79
C GLY A 22 4.38 5.98 -8.62
N PRO A 23 4.55 6.02 -9.95
CA PRO A 23 3.83 6.98 -10.79
C PRO A 23 2.32 6.67 -10.81
N ARG A 24 1.51 7.70 -11.06
CA ARG A 24 0.08 7.53 -11.31
C ARG A 24 -0.14 6.64 -12.54
N HIS A 25 -1.23 5.86 -12.50
CA HIS A 25 -1.65 4.95 -13.57
C HIS A 25 -0.68 3.81 -13.89
N ILE A 26 0.38 3.65 -13.09
CA ILE A 26 1.27 2.49 -13.15
C ILE A 26 0.98 1.60 -11.94
N PRO A 27 0.62 0.32 -12.13
CA PRO A 27 0.41 -0.63 -11.04
C PRO A 27 1.61 -0.69 -10.11
N HIS A 28 1.38 -0.49 -8.81
CA HIS A 28 2.42 -0.59 -7.80
C HIS A 28 1.88 -1.10 -6.47
N GLY A 29 2.76 -1.73 -5.70
CA GLY A 29 2.45 -2.26 -4.37
C GLY A 29 3.71 -2.71 -3.64
N PHE A 30 3.59 -3.01 -2.35
CA PHE A 30 4.72 -3.47 -1.54
C PHE A 30 4.28 -4.47 -0.47
N LYS A 31 5.23 -5.27 -0.01
CA LYS A 31 5.11 -6.11 1.19
C LYS A 31 6.37 -6.00 2.04
N VAL A 32 6.21 -6.04 3.36
CA VAL A 32 7.35 -6.19 4.27
C VAL A 32 7.90 -7.61 4.11
N VAL A 33 9.22 -7.72 3.94
CA VAL A 33 9.91 -9.00 3.82
C VAL A 33 10.94 -9.17 4.95
N GLY A 34 11.26 -10.43 5.25
CA GLY A 34 12.13 -10.80 6.35
C GLY A 34 11.43 -10.79 7.72
N THR A 35 12.23 -10.83 8.78
CA THR A 35 11.74 -10.99 10.17
C THR A 35 11.63 -9.69 10.96
N LYS A 36 12.09 -8.57 10.40
CA LYS A 36 12.12 -7.26 11.06
C LYS A 36 11.06 -6.34 10.48
N SER A 37 10.24 -5.72 11.32
CA SER A 37 9.30 -4.67 10.91
C SER A 37 10.00 -3.56 10.10
N ALA A 38 9.29 -3.02 9.12
CA ALA A 38 9.73 -1.86 8.35
C ALA A 38 8.96 -0.61 8.79
N ARG A 39 9.63 0.54 8.70
CA ARG A 39 9.02 1.87 8.87
C ARG A 39 9.28 2.64 7.59
N MET A 40 8.23 3.24 7.03
CA MET A 40 8.31 4.02 5.81
C MET A 40 7.52 5.33 5.95
N LEU A 41 7.91 6.32 5.17
CA LEU A 41 7.12 7.52 4.93
C LEU A 41 6.47 7.39 3.56
N LEU A 42 5.12 7.43 3.51
CA LEU A 42 4.38 7.45 2.25
C LEU A 42 3.95 8.88 1.93
N MET A 43 4.34 9.38 0.77
CA MET A 43 3.93 10.69 0.26
C MET A 43 3.09 10.50 -1.00
N CYS A 44 1.88 11.06 -1.01
CA CYS A 44 0.96 10.98 -2.14
C CYS A 44 0.68 12.38 -2.68
N ALA A 45 0.78 12.55 -4.00
CA ALA A 45 0.62 13.84 -4.65
C ALA A 45 -0.27 13.78 -5.91
N PRO A 46 -1.08 14.83 -6.15
CA PRO A 46 -1.64 15.77 -5.17
C PRO A 46 -2.32 15.10 -3.97
N ALA A 47 -2.64 15.90 -2.96
CA ALA A 47 -3.32 15.46 -1.73
C ALA A 47 -4.67 14.77 -2.00
N GLY A 48 -5.17 14.01 -1.03
CA GLY A 48 -6.46 13.33 -1.06
C GLY A 48 -6.41 11.87 -0.60
N PHE A 49 -5.25 11.21 -0.71
CA PHE A 49 -5.07 9.82 -0.28
C PHE A 49 -5.32 9.62 1.22
N GLU A 50 -5.00 10.62 2.04
CA GLU A 50 -5.24 10.61 3.47
C GLU A 50 -6.73 10.47 3.84
N ARG A 51 -7.64 10.91 2.95
CA ARG A 51 -9.09 10.78 3.16
C ARG A 51 -9.55 9.34 2.99
N PHE A 52 -9.02 8.64 1.99
CA PHE A 52 -9.22 7.19 1.82
C PHE A 52 -8.75 6.42 3.06
N VAL A 53 -7.55 6.73 3.56
CA VAL A 53 -7.03 6.11 4.79
C VAL A 53 -7.93 6.40 5.97
N ARG A 54 -8.39 7.64 6.13
CA ARG A 54 -9.27 8.05 7.25
C ARG A 54 -10.60 7.30 7.25
N ASP A 55 -11.22 7.13 6.09
CA ASP A 55 -12.52 6.46 5.98
C ASP A 55 -12.46 4.95 6.27
N LEU A 56 -11.27 4.34 6.15
CA LEU A 56 -11.02 2.93 6.49
C LEU A 56 -10.42 2.73 7.89
N SER A 57 -10.01 3.81 8.56
CA SER A 57 -9.32 3.73 9.84
C SER A 57 -10.32 3.51 10.98
N VAL A 58 -9.92 2.67 11.93
CA VAL A 58 -10.58 2.51 13.23
C VAL A 58 -9.69 3.07 14.34
N PRO A 59 -10.24 3.41 15.52
CA PRO A 59 -9.44 3.73 16.69
C PRO A 59 -8.42 2.63 16.99
N LEU A 60 -7.22 3.01 17.45
CA LEU A 60 -6.10 2.09 17.67
C LEU A 60 -6.41 1.01 18.72
N ASP A 61 -7.27 1.34 19.69
CA ASP A 61 -7.73 0.47 20.78
C ASP A 61 -8.89 -0.44 20.39
N ALA A 62 -9.44 -0.29 19.18
CA ALA A 62 -10.48 -1.18 18.68
C ALA A 62 -9.90 -2.55 18.29
N VAL A 63 -10.59 -3.64 18.64
CA VAL A 63 -10.29 -4.97 18.12
C VAL A 63 -10.61 -4.97 16.62
N SER A 64 -9.59 -5.11 15.78
CA SER A 64 -9.77 -5.26 14.34
C SER A 64 -9.73 -6.73 13.94
N GLY A 65 -10.70 -7.15 13.12
CA GLY A 65 -10.67 -8.43 12.43
C GLY A 65 -9.85 -8.36 11.13
N PRO A 66 -9.85 -9.43 10.32
CA PRO A 66 -9.31 -9.38 8.97
C PRO A 66 -9.91 -8.22 8.16
N PRO A 67 -9.15 -7.61 7.23
CA PRO A 67 -9.67 -6.52 6.41
C PRO A 67 -10.88 -6.95 5.58
N ASP A 68 -11.94 -6.12 5.57
CA ASP A 68 -13.06 -6.28 4.64
C ASP A 68 -12.63 -5.75 3.25
N VAL A 69 -12.20 -6.66 2.38
CA VAL A 69 -11.71 -6.33 1.04
C VAL A 69 -12.79 -5.65 0.20
N ALA A 70 -14.06 -6.05 0.33
CA ALA A 70 -15.15 -5.44 -0.44
C ALA A 70 -15.37 -3.99 -0.03
N GLN A 71 -15.34 -3.70 1.27
CA GLN A 71 -15.41 -2.34 1.81
C GLN A 71 -14.21 -1.49 1.37
N ILE A 72 -13.00 -2.06 1.39
CA ILE A 72 -11.78 -1.39 0.92
C ILE A 72 -11.91 -0.99 -0.55
N VAL A 73 -12.31 -1.93 -1.42
CA VAL A 73 -12.46 -1.68 -2.86
C VAL A 73 -13.54 -0.62 -3.12
N ALA A 74 -14.70 -0.72 -2.47
CA ALA A 74 -15.78 0.25 -2.60
C ALA A 74 -15.38 1.65 -2.12
N THR A 75 -14.53 1.74 -1.08
CA THR A 75 -14.05 3.02 -0.56
C THR A 75 -12.96 3.60 -1.45
N ALA A 76 -12.03 2.77 -1.93
CA ALA A 76 -10.95 3.16 -2.85
C ALA A 76 -11.51 3.81 -4.13
N ALA A 77 -12.58 3.25 -4.69
CA ALA A 77 -13.24 3.79 -5.89
C ALA A 77 -13.72 5.24 -5.73
N LYS A 78 -14.19 5.64 -4.53
CA LYS A 78 -14.60 7.04 -4.24
C LYS A 78 -13.45 8.03 -4.35
N TYR A 79 -12.22 7.54 -4.24
CA TYR A 79 -10.98 8.32 -4.25
C TYR A 79 -10.15 8.12 -5.53
N ASN A 80 -10.71 7.51 -6.56
CA ASN A 80 -10.04 7.19 -7.83
C ASN A 80 -8.81 6.28 -7.65
N ILE A 81 -8.95 5.28 -6.77
CA ILE A 81 -7.93 4.26 -6.51
C ILE A 81 -8.46 2.92 -7.01
N ASP A 82 -7.75 2.30 -7.95
CA ASP A 82 -8.03 0.95 -8.43
C ASP A 82 -7.23 -0.07 -7.62
N VAL A 83 -7.94 -0.96 -6.89
CA VAL A 83 -7.32 -2.05 -6.15
C VAL A 83 -7.25 -3.28 -7.05
N LEU A 84 -6.04 -3.67 -7.45
CA LEU A 84 -5.82 -4.72 -8.46
C LEU A 84 -5.79 -6.16 -7.90
N GLY A 85 -6.03 -6.32 -6.59
CA GLY A 85 -5.99 -7.62 -5.91
C GLY A 85 -4.61 -7.93 -5.29
N PRO A 86 -4.26 -9.22 -5.12
CA PRO A 86 -2.98 -9.64 -4.57
C PRO A 86 -1.79 -9.11 -5.38
N LEU A 87 -0.65 -8.94 -4.71
CA LEU A 87 0.61 -8.68 -5.42
C LEU A 87 0.90 -9.85 -6.38
N PRO A 88 1.48 -9.58 -7.57
CA PRO A 88 1.85 -10.63 -8.50
C PRO A 88 2.85 -11.60 -7.86
N GLU A 89 3.03 -12.78 -8.48
CA GLU A 89 4.11 -13.66 -8.07
C GLU A 89 5.47 -13.01 -8.37
N GLN A 90 6.45 -13.32 -7.52
CA GLN A 90 7.83 -12.89 -7.72
C GLN A 90 8.54 -14.01 -8.47
N SER A 91 8.75 -13.81 -9.77
CA SER A 91 9.52 -14.71 -10.64
C SER A 91 10.99 -14.78 -10.23
#